data_AF-A0A925AG40-F1
#
_entry.id   AF-A0A925AG40-F1
#
_cell.length_a   1.000
_cell.length_b   1.000
_cell.length_c   1.000
_cell.angle_alpha   90.00
_cell.angle_beta   90.00
_cell.angle_gamma   90.00
#
_symmetry.space_group_name_H-M   'P 1'
#
loop_
_entity.id
_entity.type
_entity.pdbx_description
1 polymer ?
#
loop_
_entity_poly.entity_id
_entity_poly.type
_entity_poly.pdbx_seq_one_letter_code
_entity_poly.pdbx_strand_id
1 'polypeptide(L)'
;MSSPLTVTLPNYELYALIGKAMWACFVFVFGSCVGSLVNVLVYRLPIGISVLTPPSRCPMCETRLTWRENIPIFGWLLLRGRCRFCKSRISPEYPIVELIAGLLFVGVFYLWYLMPADAAWLGVHWGELRPHWTIDDIRDAWPRHSWPIFVIMLMLIGSLLAMTIVDAKTYTIPLVLPWFVTIVGFVGHPLFALWVQERGGRMQLGKFGLHHPPWVFSIPETWATVAGAGGGMVGLIIAMLLMRFNLIRRSFTDYDEWETKARADLAASASAAVPPSDAVSSPATAGDAGAFANDTQKNNDDAQKSEGTPAEMWIQYPHARREMLKELAFVSPCVVLGYGAWILVQQQKLVTAPSLFFQVLAAVVLGYLIGGGIVWLVRIFGSLAFGKEAMGLGDVHLMAAVGACLGWQHAVIAFFGAAFVGIAWEIFGRIFMGSKSRALPYGPHLAISTFLVLVFKPWVELGLDLLGLGMIFR
;
A
#
# COMPACT_ATOMS: atom_id res chain seq x y z
N MET A 1 -44.14 -14.10 35.05
CA MET A 1 -43.20 -13.16 34.41
C MET A 1 -42.01 -12.99 35.33
N SER A 2 -41.01 -13.85 35.21
CA SER A 2 -39.74 -13.72 35.92
C SER A 2 -38.84 -12.78 35.13
N SER A 3 -38.54 -11.62 35.71
CA SER A 3 -37.47 -10.73 35.26
C SER A 3 -36.14 -11.50 35.17
N PRO A 4 -35.32 -11.31 34.13
CA PRO A 4 -33.99 -11.90 34.12
C PRO A 4 -33.17 -11.26 35.23
N LEU A 5 -32.60 -12.09 36.10
CA LEU A 5 -31.59 -11.65 37.08
C LEU A 5 -30.41 -11.01 36.33
N THR A 6 -30.37 -9.68 36.31
CA THR A 6 -29.14 -8.94 35.99
C THR A 6 -28.20 -9.10 37.17
N VAL A 7 -27.31 -10.09 37.10
CA VAL A 7 -26.21 -10.24 38.04
C VAL A 7 -25.23 -9.09 37.77
N THR A 8 -25.40 -7.96 38.47
CA THR A 8 -24.42 -6.86 38.45
C THR A 8 -23.24 -7.25 39.32
N LEU A 9 -22.24 -7.92 38.74
CA LEU A 9 -20.93 -8.07 39.39
C LEU A 9 -20.21 -6.72 39.30
N PRO A 10 -19.99 -5.99 40.42
CA PRO A 10 -19.38 -4.66 40.40
C PRO A 10 -17.97 -4.65 39.78
N ASN A 11 -17.33 -5.82 39.66
CA ASN A 11 -15.99 -5.96 39.08
C ASN A 11 -15.98 -6.35 37.60
N TYR A 12 -17.11 -6.78 37.00
CA TYR A 12 -17.12 -7.27 35.62
C TYR A 12 -16.77 -6.17 34.60
N GLU A 13 -17.40 -4.99 34.73
CA GLU A 13 -17.09 -3.84 33.87
C GLU A 13 -15.63 -3.39 34.02
N LEU A 14 -15.08 -3.46 35.24
CA LEU A 14 -13.68 -3.16 35.51
C LEU A 14 -12.74 -4.16 34.82
N TYR A 15 -13.00 -5.47 34.94
CA TYR A 15 -12.21 -6.49 34.25
C TYR A 15 -12.31 -6.38 32.73
N ALA A 16 -13.48 -6.07 32.19
CA ALA A 16 -13.68 -5.84 30.76
C ALA A 16 -12.89 -4.61 30.27
N LEU A 17 -12.90 -3.52 31.04
CA LEU A 17 -12.13 -2.31 30.74
C LEU A 17 -10.61 -2.57 30.78
N ILE A 18 -10.13 -3.27 31.81
CA ILE A 18 -8.71 -3.65 31.94
C ILE A 18 -8.30 -4.53 30.76
N GLY A 19 -9.14 -5.50 30.36
CA GLY A 19 -8.91 -6.34 29.19
C GLY A 19 -8.79 -5.52 27.90
N LYS A 20 -9.74 -4.60 27.65
CA LYS A 20 -9.70 -3.66 26.52
C LYS A 20 -8.41 -2.84 26.49
N ALA A 21 -8.04 -2.25 27.63
CA ALA A 21 -6.85 -1.42 27.75
C ALA A 21 -5.56 -2.22 27.53
N MET A 22 -5.47 -3.43 28.09
CA MET A 22 -4.33 -4.33 27.91
C MET A 22 -4.12 -4.67 26.44
N TRP A 23 -5.19 -4.99 25.73
CA TRP A 23 -5.12 -5.31 24.31
C TRP A 23 -4.82 -4.11 23.42
N ALA A 24 -5.42 -2.95 23.70
CA ALA A 24 -5.07 -1.71 23.00
C ALA A 24 -3.59 -1.36 23.18
N CYS A 25 -3.05 -1.55 24.40
CA CYS A 25 -1.63 -1.37 24.68
C CYS A 25 -0.77 -2.38 23.90
N PHE A 26 -1.14 -3.65 23.88
CA PHE A 26 -0.44 -4.67 23.09
C PHE A 26 -0.40 -4.33 21.60
N VAL A 27 -1.54 -3.95 21.02
CA VAL A 27 -1.64 -3.56 19.60
C VAL A 27 -0.80 -2.32 19.30
N PHE A 28 -0.81 -1.32 20.19
CA PHE A 28 0.03 -0.12 20.05
C PHE A 28 1.53 -0.45 20.08
N VAL A 29 1.97 -1.29 21.02
CA VAL A 29 3.36 -1.74 21.12
C VAL A 29 3.76 -2.54 19.87
N PHE A 30 2.90 -3.47 19.43
CA PHE A 30 3.13 -4.24 18.22
C PHE A 30 3.22 -3.34 16.98
N GLY A 31 2.31 -2.37 16.83
CA GLY A 31 2.35 -1.38 15.76
C GLY A 31 3.61 -0.53 15.79
N SER A 32 4.10 -0.16 16.99
CA SER A 32 5.37 0.57 17.15
C SER A 32 6.58 -0.27 16.72
N CYS A 33 6.57 -1.59 17.02
CA CYS A 33 7.59 -2.53 16.52
C CYS A 33 7.56 -2.64 14.99
N VAL A 34 6.36 -2.70 14.39
CA VAL A 34 6.20 -2.66 12.93
C VAL A 34 6.73 -1.34 12.37
N GLY A 35 6.42 -0.19 12.99
CA GLY A 35 6.98 1.10 12.58
C GLY A 35 8.51 1.14 12.63
N SER A 36 9.14 0.48 13.61
CA SER A 36 10.59 0.34 13.68
C SER A 36 11.14 -0.51 12.52
N LEU A 37 10.44 -1.60 12.14
CA LEU A 37 10.75 -2.36 10.94
C LEU A 37 10.56 -1.51 9.66
N VAL A 38 9.51 -0.69 9.58
CA VAL A 38 9.27 0.22 8.45
C VAL A 38 10.45 1.17 8.26
N ASN A 39 11.00 1.74 9.33
CA ASN A 39 12.21 2.57 9.25
C ASN A 39 13.40 1.83 8.62
N VAL A 40 13.57 0.54 8.92
CA VAL A 40 14.60 -0.30 8.31
C VAL A 40 14.32 -0.52 6.83
N LEU A 41 13.07 -0.82 6.46
CA LEU A 41 12.67 -1.06 5.07
C LEU A 41 12.84 0.20 4.20
N VAL A 42 12.41 1.35 4.70
CA VAL A 42 12.53 2.67 4.03
C VAL A 42 13.98 2.99 3.68
N TYR A 43 14.92 2.69 4.57
CA TYR A 43 16.32 2.96 4.34
C TYR A 43 16.99 1.92 3.45
N ARG A 44 16.73 0.62 3.68
CA ARG A 44 17.52 -0.47 3.07
C ARG A 44 17.02 -0.94 1.72
N LEU A 45 15.70 -1.01 1.51
CA LEU A 45 15.14 -1.56 0.27
C LEU A 45 15.50 -0.76 -0.98
N PRO A 46 15.43 0.59 -1.00
CA PRO A 46 15.76 1.36 -2.20
C PRO A 46 17.23 1.21 -2.63
N ILE A 47 18.11 0.93 -1.67
CA ILE A 47 19.56 0.79 -1.88
C ILE A 47 19.96 -0.69 -2.07
N GLY A 48 19.00 -1.63 -2.03
CA GLY A 48 19.27 -3.06 -2.20
C GLY A 48 20.05 -3.72 -1.05
N ILE A 49 20.07 -3.10 0.14
CA ILE A 49 20.76 -3.66 1.31
C ILE A 49 19.87 -4.72 1.96
N SER A 50 20.47 -5.77 2.51
CA SER A 50 19.73 -6.82 3.21
C SER A 50 18.98 -6.27 4.44
N VAL A 51 17.73 -6.69 4.61
CA VAL A 51 16.86 -6.26 5.71
C VAL A 51 17.31 -6.83 7.06
N LEU A 52 17.91 -8.02 7.06
CA LEU A 52 18.27 -8.77 8.28
C LEU A 52 19.67 -8.40 8.81
N THR A 53 20.64 -8.23 7.93
CA THR A 53 22.05 -8.03 8.30
C THR A 53 22.66 -6.84 7.54
N PRO A 54 23.45 -5.96 8.19
CA PRO A 54 23.90 -5.95 9.59
C PRO A 54 22.86 -5.39 10.59
N PRO A 55 23.08 -5.51 11.92
CA PRO A 55 22.21 -4.89 12.93
C PRO A 55 22.27 -3.36 12.95
N SER A 56 21.29 -2.72 13.59
CA SER A 56 21.21 -1.27 13.76
C SER A 56 22.46 -0.68 14.43
N ARG A 57 22.99 0.39 13.85
CA ARG A 57 24.22 1.06 14.28
C ARG A 57 24.08 2.58 14.17
N CYS A 58 24.90 3.31 14.91
CA CYS A 58 25.02 4.75 14.74
C CYS A 58 25.63 5.08 13.37
N PRO A 59 25.08 6.01 12.57
CA PRO A 59 25.64 6.37 11.26
C PRO A 59 26.98 7.12 11.36
N MET A 60 27.30 7.74 12.50
CA MET A 60 28.52 8.55 12.66
C MET A 60 29.70 7.80 13.25
N CYS A 61 29.45 6.93 14.24
CA CYS A 61 30.52 6.21 14.95
C CYS A 61 30.44 4.69 14.77
N GLU A 62 29.49 4.23 13.96
CA GLU A 62 29.24 2.81 13.64
C GLU A 62 29.04 1.87 14.83
N THR A 63 28.96 2.40 16.04
CA THR A 63 28.75 1.61 17.24
C THR A 63 27.38 0.96 17.17
N ARG A 64 27.36 -0.34 17.41
CA ARG A 64 26.13 -1.15 17.45
C ARG A 64 25.22 -0.68 18.58
N LEU A 65 23.94 -0.50 18.26
CA LEU A 65 22.92 -0.15 19.26
C LEU A 65 22.61 -1.38 20.12
N THR A 66 22.47 -1.14 21.43
CA THR A 66 22.02 -2.15 22.39
C THR A 66 20.51 -2.35 22.28
N TRP A 67 19.99 -3.49 22.78
CA TRP A 67 18.57 -3.81 22.69
C TRP A 67 17.66 -2.74 23.33
N ARG A 68 18.11 -2.08 24.43
CA ARG A 68 17.37 -1.00 25.12
C ARG A 68 17.26 0.27 24.29
N GLU A 69 18.30 0.55 23.49
CA GLU A 69 18.35 1.71 22.59
C GLU A 69 17.50 1.46 21.33
N ASN A 70 17.15 0.20 21.06
CA ASN A 70 16.34 -0.24 19.93
C ASN A 70 14.86 -0.51 20.31
N ILE A 71 14.43 -0.15 21.53
CA ILE A 71 13.02 -0.21 21.91
C ILE A 71 12.29 0.94 21.20
N PRO A 72 11.25 0.68 20.40
CA PRO A 72 10.54 1.72 19.65
C PRO A 72 10.07 2.86 20.57
N ILE A 73 10.24 4.11 20.12
CA ILE A 73 9.91 5.38 20.80
C ILE A 73 10.77 5.62 22.05
N PHE A 74 10.77 4.68 22.99
CA PHE A 74 11.44 4.78 24.29
C PHE A 74 12.95 4.84 24.17
N GLY A 75 13.57 4.09 23.26
CA GLY A 75 15.02 4.11 23.05
C GLY A 75 15.54 5.51 22.70
N TRP A 76 14.84 6.21 21.79
CA TRP A 76 15.17 7.57 21.40
C TRP A 76 14.92 8.57 22.54
N LEU A 77 13.81 8.43 23.28
CA LEU A 77 13.48 9.29 24.43
C LEU A 77 14.51 9.17 25.56
N LEU A 78 14.92 7.95 25.91
CA LEU A 78 15.94 7.68 26.93
C LEU A 78 17.30 8.28 26.55
N LEU A 79 17.64 8.25 25.25
CA LEU A 79 18.85 8.85 24.70
C LEU A 79 18.75 10.37 24.49
N ARG A 80 17.57 10.97 24.70
CA ARG A 80 17.27 12.39 24.41
C ARG A 80 17.67 12.79 22.99
N GLY A 81 17.46 11.89 22.03
CA GLY A 81 17.78 12.10 20.62
C GLY A 81 19.27 12.22 20.28
N ARG A 82 20.18 11.71 21.13
CA ARG A 82 21.63 11.73 20.86
C ARG A 82 22.27 10.36 21.07
N CYS A 83 23.23 10.00 20.22
CA CYS A 83 24.01 8.78 20.39
C CYS A 83 24.72 8.77 21.76
N ARG A 84 24.72 7.63 22.47
CA ARG A 84 25.38 7.49 23.77
C ARG A 84 26.88 7.81 23.72
N PHE A 85 27.56 7.37 22.67
CA PHE A 85 29.01 7.45 22.51
C PHE A 85 29.46 8.75 21.86
N CYS A 86 29.12 8.99 20.59
CA CYS A 86 29.59 10.15 19.84
C CYS A 86 28.73 11.42 20.00
N LYS A 87 27.61 11.35 20.73
CA LYS A 87 26.67 12.47 20.98
C LYS A 87 26.07 13.11 19.71
N SER A 88 26.25 12.49 18.54
CA SER A 88 25.58 12.91 17.30
C SER A 88 24.06 12.87 17.46
N ARG A 89 23.36 13.77 16.77
CA ARG A 89 21.89 13.85 16.81
C ARG A 89 21.29 12.70 16.01
N ILE A 90 20.28 12.05 16.57
CA ILE A 90 19.46 11.02 15.92
C ILE A 90 18.17 11.69 15.45
N SER A 91 17.83 11.54 14.16
CA SER A 91 16.64 12.15 13.57
C SER A 91 15.37 11.82 14.37
N PRO A 92 14.47 12.79 14.63
CA PRO A 92 13.17 12.52 15.24
C PRO A 92 12.22 11.77 14.30
N GLU A 93 12.57 11.61 13.03
CA GLU A 93 11.77 10.86 12.06
C GLU A 93 11.52 9.41 12.52
N TYR A 94 12.54 8.76 13.09
CA TYR A 94 12.44 7.36 13.56
C TYR A 94 11.33 7.17 14.61
N PRO A 95 11.34 7.86 15.77
CA PRO A 95 10.28 7.71 16.76
C PRO A 95 8.93 8.25 16.28
N ILE A 96 8.90 9.19 15.33
CA ILE A 96 7.63 9.67 14.73
C ILE A 96 6.97 8.56 13.90
N VAL A 97 7.72 7.87 13.04
CA VAL A 97 7.19 6.74 12.24
C VAL A 97 6.73 5.60 13.13
N GLU A 98 7.48 5.30 14.20
CA GLU A 98 7.11 4.30 15.21
C GLU A 98 5.80 4.66 15.91
N LEU A 99 5.66 5.93 16.33
CA LEU A 99 4.43 6.44 16.95
C LEU A 99 3.25 6.41 15.98
N ILE A 100 3.43 6.85 14.72
CA ILE A 100 2.38 6.83 13.70
C ILE A 100 1.90 5.40 13.46
N ALA A 101 2.81 4.44 13.31
CA ALA A 101 2.45 3.03 13.11
C ALA A 101 1.67 2.47 14.32
N GLY A 102 2.13 2.75 15.54
CA GLY A 102 1.44 2.38 16.78
C GLY A 102 0.03 2.97 16.87
N LEU A 103 -0.11 4.27 16.57
CA LEU A 103 -1.40 4.99 16.58
C LEU A 103 -2.35 4.48 15.49
N LEU A 104 -1.85 4.19 14.28
CA LEU A 104 -2.67 3.63 13.20
C LEU A 104 -3.23 2.27 13.59
N PHE A 105 -2.40 1.39 14.14
CA PHE A 105 -2.82 0.03 14.52
C PHE A 105 -3.84 0.04 15.65
N VAL A 106 -3.60 0.82 16.71
CA VAL A 106 -4.55 0.93 17.82
C VAL A 106 -5.82 1.69 17.40
N GLY A 107 -5.71 2.65 16.47
CA GLY A 107 -6.86 3.37 15.91
C GLY A 107 -7.80 2.43 15.16
N VAL A 108 -7.27 1.58 14.28
CA VAL A 108 -8.08 0.56 13.58
C VAL A 108 -8.65 -0.46 14.56
N PHE A 109 -7.85 -0.92 15.53
CA PHE A 109 -8.35 -1.82 16.59
C PHE A 109 -9.49 -1.18 17.40
N TYR A 110 -9.36 0.11 17.72
CA TYR A 110 -10.38 0.85 18.45
C TYR A 110 -11.67 0.94 17.65
N LEU A 111 -11.59 1.36 16.39
CA LEU A 111 -12.74 1.50 15.50
C LEU A 111 -13.48 0.17 15.30
N TRP A 112 -12.76 -0.93 15.11
CA TRP A 112 -13.37 -2.21 14.78
C TRP A 112 -13.84 -3.02 15.99
N TYR A 113 -13.17 -2.92 17.13
CA TYR A 113 -13.39 -3.82 18.27
C TYR A 113 -13.73 -3.13 19.60
N LEU A 114 -13.38 -1.85 19.81
CA LEU A 114 -13.65 -1.15 21.08
C LEU A 114 -14.82 -0.18 21.00
N MET A 115 -15.08 0.40 19.83
CA MET A 115 -16.17 1.35 19.63
C MET A 115 -17.52 0.72 20.01
N PRO A 116 -18.29 1.33 20.92
CA PRO A 116 -19.60 0.83 21.32
C PRO A 116 -20.55 0.75 20.12
N ALA A 117 -21.32 -0.34 20.00
CA ALA A 117 -22.25 -0.52 18.89
C ALA A 117 -23.39 0.52 18.86
N ASP A 118 -23.75 1.04 20.03
CA ASP A 118 -24.74 2.09 20.23
C ASP A 118 -24.20 3.49 19.94
N ALA A 119 -22.88 3.67 19.83
CA ALA A 119 -22.27 4.96 19.51
C ALA A 119 -22.81 5.47 18.17
N ALA A 120 -23.49 6.62 18.20
CA ALA A 120 -23.98 7.25 17.00
C ALA A 120 -22.86 8.06 16.35
N TRP A 121 -22.59 7.80 15.06
CA TRP A 121 -21.71 8.62 14.25
C TRP A 121 -22.52 9.18 13.08
N LEU A 122 -22.64 10.52 13.02
CA LEU A 122 -23.38 11.24 11.96
C LEU A 122 -24.83 10.74 11.83
N GLY A 123 -25.46 10.34 12.95
CA GLY A 123 -26.84 9.89 13.00
C GLY A 123 -27.05 8.39 12.71
N VAL A 124 -25.99 7.62 12.44
CA VAL A 124 -26.07 6.17 12.24
C VAL A 124 -25.34 5.44 13.38
N HIS A 125 -25.92 4.36 13.90
CA HIS A 125 -25.30 3.56 14.96
C HIS A 125 -24.06 2.82 14.43
N TRP A 126 -22.96 2.87 15.18
CA TRP A 126 -21.70 2.24 14.79
C TRP A 126 -21.82 0.72 14.65
N GLY A 127 -22.76 0.08 15.34
CA GLY A 127 -23.07 -1.33 15.18
C GLY A 127 -23.51 -1.72 13.76
N GLU A 128 -24.11 -0.78 13.01
CA GLU A 128 -24.49 -0.93 11.61
C GLU A 128 -23.34 -0.56 10.65
N LEU A 129 -22.42 0.30 11.10
CA LEU A 129 -21.27 0.80 10.35
C LEU A 129 -19.96 0.04 10.64
N ARG A 130 -19.94 -0.95 11.52
CA ARG A 130 -18.71 -1.72 11.72
C ARG A 130 -18.59 -2.78 10.63
N PRO A 131 -17.38 -3.12 10.15
CA PRO A 131 -17.25 -4.13 9.11
C PRO A 131 -17.87 -5.46 9.54
N HIS A 132 -18.60 -6.10 8.62
CA HIS A 132 -19.37 -7.30 8.95
C HIS A 132 -18.50 -8.47 9.49
N TRP A 133 -17.20 -8.50 9.24
CA TRP A 133 -16.30 -9.52 9.81
C TRP A 133 -15.89 -9.25 11.28
N THR A 134 -16.23 -8.09 11.86
CA THR A 134 -15.82 -7.67 13.21
C THR A 134 -16.94 -7.86 14.25
N ILE A 135 -17.87 -8.80 14.02
CA ILE A 135 -19.07 -8.98 14.85
C ILE A 135 -18.76 -9.55 16.26
N ASP A 136 -17.53 -9.99 16.53
CA ASP A 136 -17.06 -10.31 17.88
C ASP A 136 -17.07 -9.04 18.76
N ASP A 137 -18.15 -8.78 19.50
CA ASP A 137 -18.15 -7.76 20.56
C ASP A 137 -17.17 -8.21 21.66
N ILE A 138 -16.19 -7.36 22.00
CA ILE A 138 -15.20 -7.63 23.05
C ILE A 138 -15.86 -7.95 24.40
N ARG A 139 -17.14 -7.61 24.60
CA ARG A 139 -17.91 -7.98 25.80
C ARG A 139 -17.89 -9.49 26.12
N ASP A 140 -17.80 -10.36 25.10
CA ASP A 140 -17.87 -11.82 25.31
C ASP A 140 -16.53 -12.56 25.10
N ALA A 141 -15.56 -11.96 24.38
CA ALA A 141 -14.22 -12.49 24.18
C ALA A 141 -13.26 -11.56 23.39
N TRP A 142 -11.94 -11.77 23.51
CA TRP A 142 -10.96 -11.47 22.44
C TRP A 142 -11.49 -11.95 21.07
N PRO A 143 -11.20 -11.33 19.92
CA PRO A 143 -11.59 -11.80 18.58
C PRO A 143 -11.10 -13.24 18.29
N ARG A 144 -11.77 -14.24 18.88
CA ARG A 144 -11.42 -15.66 18.79
C ARG A 144 -11.52 -16.14 17.35
N HIS A 145 -12.38 -15.48 16.57
CA HIS A 145 -12.75 -15.85 15.23
C HIS A 145 -12.21 -14.86 14.19
N SER A 146 -12.19 -13.56 14.49
CA SER A 146 -11.78 -12.53 13.52
C SER A 146 -10.30 -12.14 13.54
N TRP A 147 -9.48 -12.65 14.48
CA TRP A 147 -8.06 -12.29 14.56
C TRP A 147 -7.23 -12.58 13.28
N PRO A 148 -7.47 -13.65 12.48
CA PRO A 148 -6.66 -13.87 11.28
C PRO A 148 -6.87 -12.78 10.24
N ILE A 149 -8.13 -12.36 10.02
CA ILE A 149 -8.46 -11.22 9.16
C ILE A 149 -7.80 -9.96 9.69
N PHE A 150 -7.89 -9.71 11.00
CA PHE A 150 -7.26 -8.53 11.60
C PHE A 150 -5.74 -8.49 11.35
N VAL A 151 -5.05 -9.62 11.48
CA VAL A 151 -3.61 -9.71 11.18
C VAL A 151 -3.32 -9.42 9.70
N ILE A 152 -4.10 -9.95 8.77
CA ILE A 152 -3.97 -9.66 7.33
C ILE A 152 -4.12 -8.14 7.09
N MET A 153 -5.10 -7.50 7.72
CA MET A 153 -5.32 -6.05 7.60
C MET A 153 -4.18 -5.23 8.19
N LEU A 154 -3.66 -5.61 9.36
CA LEU A 154 -2.49 -4.95 9.95
C LEU A 154 -1.24 -5.08 9.07
N MET A 155 -1.03 -6.24 8.45
CA MET A 155 0.08 -6.45 7.51
C MET A 155 -0.07 -5.59 6.25
N LEU A 156 -1.31 -5.46 5.73
CA LEU A 156 -1.62 -4.53 4.64
C LEU A 156 -1.30 -3.09 5.05
N ILE A 157 -1.86 -2.61 6.17
CA ILE A 157 -1.69 -1.22 6.64
C ILE A 157 -0.22 -0.90 6.91
N GLY A 158 0.52 -1.79 7.57
CA GLY A 158 1.95 -1.61 7.83
C GLY A 158 2.76 -1.52 6.54
N SER A 159 2.40 -2.31 5.52
CA SER A 159 3.06 -2.28 4.21
C SER A 159 2.67 -1.04 3.40
N LEU A 160 1.40 -0.58 3.49
CA LEU A 160 0.95 0.69 2.91
C LEU A 160 1.72 1.87 3.50
N LEU A 161 1.92 1.89 4.82
CA LEU A 161 2.75 2.89 5.49
C LEU A 161 4.19 2.86 4.96
N ALA A 162 4.79 1.67 4.85
CA ALA A 162 6.13 1.52 4.30
C ALA A 162 6.24 2.02 2.86
N MET A 163 5.32 1.60 1.99
CA MET A 163 5.28 2.02 0.59
C MET A 163 5.06 3.52 0.46
N THR A 164 4.21 4.12 1.30
CA THR A 164 3.97 5.57 1.33
C THR A 164 5.26 6.33 1.63
N ILE A 165 6.00 5.92 2.66
CA ILE A 165 7.23 6.63 3.07
C ILE A 165 8.35 6.42 2.04
N VAL A 166 8.48 5.20 1.50
CA VAL A 166 9.48 4.91 0.47
C VAL A 166 9.18 5.74 -0.78
N ASP A 167 7.95 5.67 -1.29
CA ASP A 167 7.57 6.37 -2.53
C ASP A 167 7.65 7.89 -2.39
N ALA A 168 7.24 8.44 -1.23
CA ALA A 168 7.40 9.87 -0.93
C ALA A 168 8.86 10.35 -0.93
N LYS A 169 9.82 9.45 -0.69
CA LYS A 169 11.27 9.76 -0.67
C LYS A 169 11.98 9.45 -1.98
N THR A 170 11.63 8.33 -2.62
CA THR A 170 12.41 7.77 -3.73
C THR A 170 11.66 7.68 -5.05
N TYR A 171 10.39 8.13 -5.12
CA TYR A 171 9.56 8.07 -6.33
C TYR A 171 9.43 6.67 -6.94
N THR A 172 9.68 5.65 -6.13
CA THR A 172 9.79 4.25 -6.55
C THR A 172 9.25 3.36 -5.45
N ILE A 173 8.47 2.35 -5.83
CA ILE A 173 7.93 1.35 -4.91
C ILE A 173 8.72 0.05 -5.08
N PRO A 174 9.50 -0.40 -4.07
CA PRO A 174 10.23 -1.66 -4.15
C PRO A 174 9.24 -2.82 -4.14
N LEU A 175 9.29 -3.65 -5.17
CA LEU A 175 8.31 -4.74 -5.41
C LEU A 175 8.22 -5.75 -4.26
N VAL A 176 9.24 -5.86 -3.41
CA VAL A 176 9.23 -6.70 -2.20
C VAL A 176 8.05 -6.38 -1.29
N LEU A 177 7.65 -5.10 -1.17
CA LEU A 177 6.56 -4.67 -0.30
C LEU A 177 5.17 -5.12 -0.85
N PRO A 178 4.79 -4.83 -2.11
CA PRO A 178 3.56 -5.38 -2.69
C PRO A 178 3.53 -6.91 -2.73
N TRP A 179 4.65 -7.58 -3.02
CA TRP A 179 4.70 -9.05 -3.05
C TRP A 179 4.45 -9.66 -1.68
N PHE A 180 5.01 -9.07 -0.61
CA PHE A 180 4.75 -9.52 0.75
C PHE A 180 3.24 -9.49 1.07
N VAL A 181 2.58 -8.37 0.78
CA VAL A 181 1.13 -8.21 0.98
C VAL A 181 0.33 -9.17 0.11
N THR A 182 0.73 -9.34 -1.16
CA THR A 182 0.11 -10.29 -2.08
C THR A 182 0.15 -11.71 -1.51
N ILE A 183 1.32 -12.16 -1.02
CA ILE A 183 1.47 -13.48 -0.38
C ILE A 183 0.57 -13.58 0.85
N VAL A 184 0.52 -12.54 1.68
CA VAL A 184 -0.35 -12.49 2.86
C VAL A 184 -1.83 -12.64 2.46
N GLY A 185 -2.27 -12.01 1.37
CA GLY A 185 -3.64 -12.19 0.84
C GLY A 185 -3.88 -13.62 0.31
N PHE A 186 -2.99 -14.11 -0.56
CA PHE A 186 -3.10 -15.43 -1.21
C PHE A 186 -2.97 -16.61 -0.26
N VAL A 187 -2.26 -16.45 0.85
CA VAL A 187 -2.09 -17.51 1.86
C VAL A 187 -3.07 -17.30 3.01
N GLY A 188 -3.15 -16.08 3.54
CA GLY A 188 -3.93 -15.77 4.75
C GLY A 188 -5.42 -16.02 4.57
N HIS A 189 -6.03 -15.49 3.51
CA HIS A 189 -7.47 -15.64 3.30
C HIS A 189 -7.88 -17.09 3.01
N PRO A 190 -7.25 -17.85 2.09
CA PRO A 190 -7.64 -19.24 1.84
C PRO A 190 -7.35 -20.18 3.02
N LEU A 191 -6.25 -19.99 3.77
CA LEU A 191 -6.01 -20.76 5.00
C LEU A 191 -7.07 -20.48 6.06
N PHE A 192 -7.47 -19.21 6.21
CA PHE A 192 -8.56 -18.86 7.09
C PHE A 192 -9.88 -19.50 6.64
N ALA A 193 -10.14 -19.55 5.33
CA ALA A 193 -11.32 -20.23 4.78
C ALA A 193 -11.34 -21.73 5.09
N LEU A 194 -10.20 -22.42 4.98
CA LEU A 194 -10.06 -23.82 5.38
C LEU A 194 -10.32 -24.00 6.88
N TRP A 195 -9.75 -23.14 7.71
CA TRP A 195 -9.96 -23.18 9.16
C TRP A 195 -11.44 -23.04 9.55
N VAL A 196 -12.17 -22.16 8.85
CA VAL A 196 -13.62 -21.99 9.03
C VAL A 196 -14.39 -23.22 8.57
N GLN A 197 -14.00 -23.78 7.43
CA GLN A 197 -14.65 -24.96 6.84
C GLN A 197 -14.49 -26.20 7.73
N GLU A 198 -13.29 -26.45 8.26
CA GLU A 198 -13.00 -27.58 9.15
C GLU A 198 -13.75 -27.51 10.49
N ARG A 199 -14.04 -26.30 10.98
CA ARG A 199 -14.84 -26.08 12.20
C ARG A 199 -16.35 -26.15 11.96
N GLY A 200 -16.77 -26.74 10.83
CA GLY A 200 -18.18 -26.99 10.50
C GLY A 200 -18.97 -25.72 10.19
N GLY A 201 -18.31 -24.68 9.68
CA GLY A 201 -18.98 -23.42 9.37
C GLY A 201 -19.58 -22.72 10.59
N ARG A 202 -19.13 -23.02 11.82
CA ARG A 202 -19.60 -22.40 13.09
C ARG A 202 -19.35 -20.88 13.20
N MET A 203 -18.83 -20.26 12.16
CA MET A 203 -18.96 -18.80 11.93
C MET A 203 -20.26 -18.39 11.23
N GLN A 204 -21.21 -19.32 11.02
CA GLN A 204 -22.60 -18.99 10.74
C GLN A 204 -23.16 -18.26 11.96
N LEU A 205 -22.81 -16.98 12.09
CA LEU A 205 -23.52 -16.00 12.88
C LEU A 205 -24.88 -15.82 12.19
N GLY A 206 -25.77 -16.76 12.46
CA GLY A 206 -27.16 -16.77 12.03
C GLY A 206 -27.95 -15.65 12.72
N LYS A 207 -27.68 -14.40 12.33
CA LYS A 207 -28.56 -13.26 12.61
C LYS A 207 -29.10 -12.57 11.35
N PHE A 208 -28.52 -12.84 10.17
CA PHE A 208 -28.85 -12.12 8.93
C PHE A 208 -29.17 -12.98 7.69
N GLY A 209 -29.34 -14.30 7.82
CA GLY A 209 -29.78 -15.13 6.68
C GLY A 209 -28.78 -15.23 5.51
N LEU A 210 -27.51 -14.85 5.72
CA LEU A 210 -26.43 -15.00 4.73
C LEU A 210 -25.92 -16.44 4.69
N HIS A 211 -25.70 -16.97 3.48
CA HIS A 211 -25.28 -18.36 3.26
C HIS A 211 -23.80 -18.64 3.65
N HIS A 212 -23.01 -17.61 3.95
CA HIS A 212 -21.60 -17.70 4.33
C HIS A 212 -21.25 -16.65 5.42
N PRO A 213 -20.20 -16.88 6.25
CA PRO A 213 -19.73 -15.87 7.20
C PRO A 213 -19.29 -14.59 6.46
N PRO A 214 -19.58 -13.40 7.01
CA PRO A 214 -19.20 -12.15 6.38
C PRO A 214 -17.68 -12.06 6.25
N TRP A 215 -17.20 -11.90 5.00
CA TRP A 215 -15.78 -11.77 4.67
C TRP A 215 -15.41 -10.31 4.38
N VAL A 216 -14.11 -10.04 4.25
CA VAL A 216 -13.61 -8.68 3.93
C VAL A 216 -14.14 -8.16 2.58
N PHE A 217 -14.44 -9.09 1.66
CA PHE A 217 -14.87 -8.83 0.29
C PHE A 217 -16.03 -9.76 -0.10
N SER A 218 -16.71 -9.43 -1.20
CA SER A 218 -17.73 -10.29 -1.79
C SER A 218 -17.12 -11.63 -2.21
N ILE A 219 -17.72 -12.74 -1.79
CA ILE A 219 -17.26 -14.07 -2.15
C ILE A 219 -18.07 -14.57 -3.36
N PRO A 220 -17.43 -15.05 -4.44
CA PRO A 220 -18.14 -15.59 -5.60
C PRO A 220 -18.86 -16.90 -5.28
N GLU A 221 -20.15 -16.97 -5.58
CA GLU A 221 -20.99 -18.15 -5.27
C GLU A 221 -21.07 -19.19 -6.39
N THR A 222 -20.61 -18.85 -7.61
CA THR A 222 -20.78 -19.71 -8.80
C THR A 222 -19.46 -20.33 -9.25
N TRP A 223 -19.51 -21.54 -9.82
CA TRP A 223 -18.34 -22.16 -10.45
C TRP A 223 -17.83 -21.36 -11.66
N ALA A 224 -18.69 -20.62 -12.35
CA ALA A 224 -18.29 -19.80 -13.48
C ALA A 224 -17.28 -18.72 -13.06
N THR A 225 -17.55 -18.00 -11.97
CA THR A 225 -16.63 -16.97 -11.46
C THR A 225 -15.34 -17.57 -10.89
N VAL A 226 -15.41 -18.73 -10.24
CA VAL A 226 -14.21 -19.49 -9.82
C VAL A 226 -13.36 -19.88 -11.03
N ALA A 227 -13.99 -20.40 -12.09
CA ALA A 227 -13.31 -20.77 -13.32
C ALA A 227 -12.72 -19.55 -14.03
N GLY A 228 -13.43 -18.42 -14.06
CA GLY A 228 -12.92 -17.17 -14.61
C GLY A 228 -11.70 -16.64 -13.88
N ALA A 229 -11.72 -16.68 -12.54
CA ALA A 229 -10.57 -16.32 -11.71
C ALA A 229 -9.37 -17.24 -12.01
N GLY A 230 -9.59 -18.56 -12.00
CA GLY A 230 -8.57 -19.56 -12.29
C GLY A 230 -7.99 -19.41 -13.70
N GLY A 231 -8.85 -19.22 -14.71
CA GLY A 231 -8.46 -18.99 -16.10
C GLY A 231 -7.61 -17.73 -16.26
N GLY A 232 -7.97 -16.65 -15.56
CA GLY A 232 -7.17 -15.42 -15.54
C GLY A 232 -5.78 -15.65 -14.96
N MET A 233 -5.69 -16.36 -13.82
CA MET A 233 -4.41 -16.68 -13.19
C MET A 233 -3.53 -17.59 -14.07
N VAL A 234 -4.13 -18.60 -14.70
CA VAL A 234 -3.45 -19.47 -15.68
C VAL A 234 -2.94 -18.65 -16.86
N GLY A 235 -3.74 -17.71 -17.37
CA GLY A 235 -3.32 -16.79 -18.43
C GLY A 235 -2.15 -15.90 -18.02
N LEU A 236 -2.14 -15.38 -16.79
CA LEU A 236 -1.00 -14.64 -16.27
C LEU A 236 0.26 -15.51 -16.18
N ILE A 237 0.14 -16.76 -15.69
CA ILE A 237 1.27 -17.70 -15.64
C ILE A 237 1.80 -18.00 -17.05
N ILE A 238 0.91 -18.24 -18.02
CA ILE A 238 1.30 -18.46 -19.42
C ILE A 238 2.01 -17.21 -19.96
N ALA A 239 1.50 -16.01 -19.72
CA ALA A 239 2.16 -14.77 -20.12
C ALA A 239 3.56 -14.65 -19.51
N MET A 240 3.74 -14.99 -18.24
CA MET A 240 5.04 -15.03 -17.57
C MET A 240 5.99 -16.07 -18.19
N LEU A 241 5.48 -17.25 -18.56
CA LEU A 241 6.27 -18.28 -19.25
C LEU A 241 6.67 -17.83 -20.66
N LEU A 242 5.75 -17.21 -21.41
CA LEU A 242 6.04 -16.66 -22.74
C LEU A 242 7.12 -15.57 -22.68
N MET A 243 7.13 -14.74 -21.64
CA MET A 243 8.24 -13.80 -21.40
C MET A 243 9.55 -14.53 -21.07
N ARG A 244 9.50 -15.56 -20.21
CA ARG A 244 10.69 -16.33 -19.82
C ARG A 244 11.35 -17.03 -21.01
N PHE A 245 10.56 -17.51 -21.97
CA PHE A 245 11.04 -18.14 -23.21
C PHE A 245 11.31 -17.13 -24.33
N ASN A 246 11.28 -15.82 -24.07
CA ASN A 246 11.49 -14.74 -25.04
C ASN A 246 10.52 -14.74 -26.23
N LEU A 247 9.34 -15.38 -26.11
CA LEU A 247 8.26 -15.28 -27.11
C LEU A 247 7.58 -13.90 -27.05
N ILE A 248 7.49 -13.32 -25.85
CA ILE A 248 7.07 -11.94 -25.61
C ILE A 248 8.28 -11.18 -25.08
N ARG A 249 8.61 -10.03 -25.69
CA ARG A 249 9.68 -9.16 -25.19
C ARG A 249 9.20 -8.36 -23.97
N ARG A 250 10.06 -8.24 -22.97
CA ARG A 250 9.82 -7.37 -21.81
C ARG A 250 9.74 -5.91 -22.26
N SER A 251 8.86 -5.13 -21.63
CA SER A 251 8.80 -3.68 -21.86
C SER A 251 10.02 -2.99 -21.24
N PHE A 252 10.45 -1.88 -21.83
CA PHE A 252 11.51 -0.97 -21.34
C PHE A 252 12.91 -1.58 -21.21
N THR A 253 13.25 -2.63 -21.97
CA THR A 253 14.59 -3.23 -21.93
C THR A 253 15.70 -2.30 -22.43
N ASP A 254 15.35 -1.31 -23.25
CA ASP A 254 16.23 -0.32 -23.87
C ASP A 254 16.34 0.99 -23.07
N TYR A 255 15.65 1.10 -21.93
CA TYR A 255 15.60 2.35 -21.16
C TYR A 255 16.97 2.74 -20.58
N ASP A 256 17.70 1.83 -19.94
CA ASP A 256 18.98 2.14 -19.30
C ASP A 256 20.03 2.62 -20.32
N GLU A 257 20.05 1.99 -21.49
CA GLU A 257 20.90 2.40 -22.62
C GLU A 257 20.50 3.77 -23.16
N TRP A 258 19.20 4.04 -23.24
CA TRP A 258 18.70 5.35 -23.64
C TRP A 258 19.02 6.44 -22.60
N GLU A 259 18.85 6.17 -21.30
CA GLU A 259 19.11 7.12 -20.22
C GLU A 259 20.59 7.49 -20.16
N THR A 260 21.48 6.51 -20.22
CA THR A 260 22.94 6.74 -20.22
C THR A 260 23.36 7.59 -21.41
N LYS A 261 22.80 7.33 -22.59
CA LYS A 261 23.05 8.14 -23.79
C LYS A 261 22.48 9.55 -23.64
N ALA A 262 21.24 9.71 -23.18
CA ALA A 262 20.60 11.01 -23.00
C ALA A 262 21.36 11.88 -21.97
N ARG A 263 21.86 11.28 -20.89
CA ARG A 263 22.73 11.95 -19.91
C ARG A 263 24.07 12.36 -20.54
N ALA A 264 24.68 11.51 -21.35
CA ALA A 264 25.91 11.83 -22.06
C ALA A 264 25.72 12.99 -23.06
N ASP A 265 24.60 13.00 -23.79
CA ASP A 265 24.25 14.06 -24.74
C ASP A 265 24.00 15.40 -24.00
N LEU A 266 23.32 15.36 -22.84
CA LEU A 266 23.12 16.54 -21.98
C LEU A 266 24.47 17.08 -21.48
N ALA A 267 25.35 16.21 -20.96
CA ALA A 267 26.68 16.60 -20.51
C ALA A 267 27.54 17.20 -21.64
N ALA A 268 27.49 16.61 -22.83
CA ALA A 268 28.17 17.12 -24.02
C ALA A 268 27.64 18.51 -24.42
N SER A 269 26.33 18.70 -24.43
CA SER A 269 25.70 20.00 -24.74
C SER A 269 26.03 21.10 -23.74
N ALA A 270 26.12 20.75 -22.44
CA ALA A 270 26.52 21.68 -21.38
C ALA A 270 28.00 22.10 -21.53
N SER A 271 28.88 21.17 -21.92
CA SER A 271 30.31 21.47 -22.15
C SER A 271 30.54 22.33 -23.39
N ALA A 272 29.70 22.21 -24.43
CA ALA A 272 29.78 22.99 -25.65
C ALA A 272 29.22 24.42 -25.50
N ALA A 273 28.39 24.68 -24.49
CA ALA A 273 27.78 25.99 -24.24
C ALA A 273 28.69 26.98 -23.49
N VAL A 274 29.85 26.53 -22.99
CA VAL A 274 30.86 27.41 -22.38
C VAL A 274 31.79 27.95 -23.47
N PRO A 275 31.71 29.25 -23.84
CA PRO A 275 32.68 29.83 -24.76
C PRO A 275 34.07 29.83 -24.09
N PRO A 276 35.17 29.69 -24.86
CA PRO A 276 36.50 29.74 -24.30
C PRO A 276 36.69 31.11 -23.62
N SER A 277 36.88 31.11 -22.31
CA SER A 277 37.30 32.31 -21.58
C SER A 277 38.75 32.58 -21.95
N ASP A 278 38.97 33.52 -22.86
CA ASP A 278 40.30 34.05 -23.11
C ASP A 278 40.90 34.60 -21.81
N ALA A 279 42.17 34.26 -21.61
CA ALA A 279 42.97 34.55 -20.44
C ALA A 279 42.94 36.03 -20.01
N VAL A 280 42.61 36.28 -18.74
CA VAL A 280 43.11 37.46 -18.02
C VAL A 280 43.61 37.02 -16.65
N SER A 281 44.92 36.95 -16.54
CA SER A 281 45.69 36.86 -15.30
C SER A 281 45.77 38.23 -14.61
N SER A 282 45.39 38.35 -13.33
CA SER A 282 46.07 39.19 -12.31
C SER A 282 45.36 39.19 -10.93
N PRO A 283 46.07 39.55 -9.84
CA PRO A 283 45.93 38.88 -8.54
C PRO A 283 45.00 39.57 -7.53
N ALA A 284 44.72 38.80 -6.47
CA ALA A 284 43.79 39.03 -5.38
C ALA A 284 43.80 40.42 -4.73
N THR A 285 42.59 40.91 -4.42
CA THR A 285 42.32 41.79 -3.28
C THR A 285 41.27 41.12 -2.38
N ALA A 286 41.63 40.94 -1.11
CA ALA A 286 40.78 40.38 -0.07
C ALA A 286 39.74 41.41 0.38
N GLY A 287 38.46 41.11 0.15
CA GLY A 287 37.34 41.91 0.64
C GLY A 287 36.06 41.68 -0.15
N ASP A 288 35.42 40.52 0.05
CA ASP A 288 33.96 40.32 -0.04
C ASP A 288 33.60 38.82 0.04
N ALA A 289 33.51 38.30 1.26
CA ALA A 289 33.16 36.89 1.51
C ALA A 289 31.64 36.58 1.47
N GLY A 290 30.80 37.56 1.14
CA GLY A 290 29.33 37.42 1.16
C GLY A 290 28.67 37.20 -0.21
N ALA A 291 29.28 37.64 -1.30
CA ALA A 291 28.68 37.60 -2.64
C ALA A 291 29.07 36.34 -3.45
N PHE A 292 30.27 35.79 -3.23
CA PHE A 292 30.77 34.59 -3.92
C PHE A 292 30.07 33.29 -3.48
N ALA A 293 29.49 33.24 -2.28
CA ALA A 293 28.77 32.06 -1.81
C ALA A 293 27.44 31.84 -2.58
N ASN A 294 26.74 32.92 -2.95
CA ASN A 294 25.47 32.82 -3.67
C ASN A 294 25.64 32.42 -5.14
N ASP A 295 26.69 32.88 -5.83
CA ASP A 295 26.94 32.47 -7.22
C ASP A 295 27.45 31.03 -7.31
N THR A 296 28.23 30.56 -6.33
CA THR A 296 28.64 29.15 -6.28
C THR A 296 27.46 28.22 -5.98
N GLN A 297 26.53 28.66 -5.12
CA GLN A 297 25.29 27.93 -4.83
C GLN A 297 24.33 27.92 -6.04
N LYS A 298 24.17 29.06 -6.71
CA LYS A 298 23.33 29.19 -7.91
C LYS A 298 23.89 28.42 -9.10
N ASN A 299 25.21 28.41 -9.29
CA ASN A 299 25.87 27.59 -10.30
C ASN A 299 25.79 26.09 -9.98
N ASN A 300 25.81 25.69 -8.70
CA ASN A 300 25.54 24.30 -8.30
C ASN A 300 24.06 23.92 -8.47
N ASP A 301 23.13 24.84 -8.20
CA ASP A 301 21.69 24.62 -8.41
C ASP A 301 21.33 24.55 -9.91
N ASP A 302 22.01 25.33 -10.76
CA ASP A 302 21.83 25.32 -12.22
C ASP A 302 22.61 24.17 -12.89
N ALA A 303 23.74 23.73 -12.32
CA ALA A 303 24.42 22.49 -12.72
C ALA A 303 23.68 21.22 -12.23
N GLN A 304 22.99 21.26 -11.10
CA GLN A 304 22.09 20.17 -10.68
C GLN A 304 20.79 20.13 -11.51
N LYS A 305 20.33 21.25 -12.07
CA LYS A 305 19.22 21.26 -13.04
C LYS A 305 19.60 20.63 -14.38
N SER A 306 20.86 20.68 -14.79
CA SER A 306 21.30 20.09 -16.06
C SER A 306 21.42 18.57 -16.01
N GLU A 307 21.52 17.96 -14.82
CA GLU A 307 21.59 16.50 -14.66
C GLU A 307 20.23 15.79 -14.72
N GLY A 308 19.10 16.49 -14.63
CA GLY A 308 17.74 15.90 -14.69
C GLY A 308 17.46 14.87 -13.59
N THR A 309 16.42 15.09 -12.78
CA THR A 309 16.04 14.07 -11.79
C THR A 309 15.64 12.77 -12.51
N PRO A 310 15.86 11.57 -11.91
CA PRO A 310 15.48 10.30 -12.54
C PRO A 310 14.02 10.27 -13.03
N ALA A 311 13.12 10.91 -12.29
CA ALA A 311 11.71 11.05 -12.67
C ALA A 311 11.50 11.92 -13.92
N GLU A 312 12.27 13.01 -14.09
CA GLU A 312 12.16 13.88 -15.26
C GLU A 312 12.72 13.21 -16.52
N MET A 313 13.82 12.46 -16.39
CA MET A 313 14.39 11.66 -17.48
C MET A 313 13.39 10.60 -17.96
N TRP A 314 12.69 9.96 -17.02
CA TRP A 314 11.67 8.95 -17.31
C TRP A 314 10.52 9.51 -18.15
N ILE A 315 10.06 10.73 -17.85
CA ILE A 315 8.99 11.42 -18.60
C ILE A 315 9.40 11.74 -20.05
N GLN A 316 10.70 11.83 -20.34
CA GLN A 316 11.24 12.19 -21.65
C GLN A 316 11.42 10.98 -22.59
N TYR A 317 11.14 9.75 -22.12
CA TYR A 317 11.33 8.55 -22.93
C TYR A 317 10.43 8.53 -24.19
N PRO A 318 10.99 8.50 -25.41
CA PRO A 318 10.23 8.74 -26.65
C PRO A 318 9.46 7.51 -27.17
N HIS A 319 9.76 6.30 -26.68
CA HIS A 319 9.21 5.06 -27.23
C HIS A 319 8.04 4.46 -26.44
N ALA A 320 7.38 5.25 -25.58
CA ALA A 320 6.31 4.78 -24.70
C ALA A 320 5.21 3.98 -25.43
N ARG A 321 4.72 4.44 -26.60
CA ARG A 321 3.65 3.76 -27.36
C ARG A 321 4.03 2.34 -27.80
N ARG A 322 5.28 2.14 -28.22
CA ARG A 322 5.80 0.82 -28.63
C ARG A 322 5.84 -0.13 -27.45
N GLU A 323 6.25 0.36 -26.29
CA GLU A 323 6.32 -0.44 -25.07
C GLU A 323 4.93 -0.86 -24.58
N MET A 324 3.92 0.01 -24.71
CA MET A 324 2.54 -0.33 -24.34
C MET A 324 1.94 -1.46 -25.19
N LEU A 325 2.32 -1.59 -26.46
CA LEU A 325 1.87 -2.73 -27.28
C LEU A 325 2.41 -4.07 -26.75
N LYS A 326 3.63 -4.08 -26.21
CA LYS A 326 4.20 -5.27 -25.56
C LYS A 326 3.45 -5.60 -24.27
N GLU A 327 3.09 -4.59 -23.48
CA GLU A 327 2.29 -4.77 -22.27
C GLU A 327 0.88 -5.29 -22.59
N LEU A 328 0.24 -4.79 -23.64
CA LEU A 328 -1.07 -5.29 -24.10
C LEU A 328 -0.97 -6.77 -24.52
N ALA A 329 0.09 -7.14 -25.24
CA ALA A 329 0.34 -8.53 -25.60
C ALA A 329 0.52 -9.41 -24.34
N PHE A 330 1.19 -8.91 -23.30
CA PHE A 330 1.37 -9.61 -22.03
C PHE A 330 0.04 -9.82 -21.29
N VAL A 331 -0.85 -8.84 -21.25
CA VAL A 331 -2.13 -8.93 -20.52
C VAL A 331 -3.16 -9.81 -21.26
N SER A 332 -3.03 -9.92 -22.58
CA SER A 332 -4.02 -10.62 -23.43
C SER A 332 -4.35 -12.06 -23.01
N PRO A 333 -3.41 -12.96 -22.63
CA PRO A 333 -3.75 -14.34 -22.27
C PRO A 333 -4.55 -14.40 -20.97
N CYS A 334 -4.30 -13.49 -20.03
CA CYS A 334 -5.07 -13.37 -18.78
C CYS A 334 -6.54 -13.06 -19.06
N VAL A 335 -6.83 -12.08 -19.92
CA VAL A 335 -8.20 -11.69 -20.25
C VAL A 335 -8.91 -12.78 -21.04
N VAL A 336 -8.24 -13.34 -22.06
CA VAL A 336 -8.84 -14.36 -22.94
C VAL A 336 -9.15 -15.65 -22.17
N LEU A 337 -8.21 -16.16 -21.38
CA LEU A 337 -8.43 -17.39 -20.62
C LEU A 337 -9.38 -17.19 -19.44
N GLY A 338 -9.35 -16.03 -18.78
CA GLY A 338 -10.32 -15.72 -17.72
C GLY A 338 -11.76 -15.62 -18.25
N TYR A 339 -11.99 -14.83 -19.29
CA TYR A 339 -13.31 -14.69 -19.88
C TYR A 339 -13.79 -16.01 -20.54
N GLY A 340 -12.89 -16.70 -21.25
CA GLY A 340 -13.18 -17.99 -21.87
C GLY A 340 -13.59 -19.06 -20.86
N ALA A 341 -12.84 -19.20 -19.75
CA ALA A 341 -13.17 -20.15 -18.69
C ALA A 341 -14.50 -19.82 -18.00
N TRP A 342 -14.79 -18.54 -17.77
CA TRP A 342 -16.06 -18.09 -17.21
C TRP A 342 -17.24 -18.50 -18.11
N ILE A 343 -17.18 -18.21 -19.42
CA ILE A 343 -18.24 -18.60 -20.38
C ILE A 343 -18.42 -20.11 -20.43
N LEU A 344 -17.32 -20.86 -20.58
CA LEU A 344 -17.38 -22.31 -20.76
C LEU A 344 -18.05 -22.99 -19.57
N VAL A 345 -17.76 -22.55 -18.34
CA VAL A 345 -18.36 -23.12 -17.14
C VAL A 345 -19.77 -22.61 -16.88
N GLN A 346 -20.06 -21.34 -17.21
CA GLN A 346 -21.42 -20.78 -17.14
C GLN A 346 -22.40 -21.61 -18.00
N GLN A 347 -21.97 -22.11 -19.16
CA GLN A 347 -22.78 -22.95 -20.04
C GLN A 347 -23.11 -24.33 -19.45
N GLN A 348 -22.29 -24.85 -18.52
CA GLN A 348 -22.50 -26.17 -17.91
C GLN A 348 -23.60 -26.18 -16.84
N LYS A 349 -24.12 -25.01 -16.44
CA LYS A 349 -25.20 -24.85 -15.43
C LYS A 349 -24.98 -25.71 -14.18
N LEU A 350 -23.76 -25.72 -13.66
CA LEU A 350 -23.42 -26.46 -12.43
C LEU A 350 -24.26 -25.95 -11.25
N VAL A 351 -25.02 -26.86 -10.62
CA VAL A 351 -25.98 -26.53 -9.55
C VAL A 351 -25.32 -26.52 -8.17
N THR A 352 -24.19 -27.21 -8.01
CA THR A 352 -23.48 -27.27 -6.73
C THR A 352 -22.67 -25.99 -6.50
N ALA A 353 -22.72 -25.45 -5.27
CA ALA A 353 -21.85 -24.34 -4.91
C ALA A 353 -20.39 -24.83 -4.70
N PRO A 354 -19.37 -24.02 -5.08
CA PRO A 354 -17.98 -24.33 -4.74
C PRO A 354 -17.76 -24.33 -3.23
N SER A 355 -16.74 -25.04 -2.72
CA SER A 355 -16.39 -24.97 -1.30
C SER A 355 -15.89 -23.58 -0.92
N LEU A 356 -16.03 -23.19 0.36
CA LEU A 356 -15.62 -21.88 0.87
C LEU A 356 -14.16 -21.55 0.49
N PHE A 357 -13.26 -22.54 0.56
CA PHE A 357 -11.88 -22.39 0.12
C PHE A 357 -11.77 -21.91 -1.34
N PHE A 358 -12.45 -22.57 -2.28
CA PHE A 358 -12.40 -22.18 -3.70
C PHE A 358 -13.05 -20.83 -3.94
N GLN A 359 -14.14 -20.53 -3.24
CA GLN A 359 -14.79 -19.24 -3.36
C GLN A 359 -13.87 -18.09 -2.88
N VAL A 360 -13.25 -18.22 -1.70
CA VAL A 360 -12.32 -17.23 -1.15
C VAL A 360 -11.06 -17.12 -2.01
N LEU A 361 -10.48 -18.25 -2.45
CA LEU A 361 -9.33 -18.24 -3.35
C LEU A 361 -9.66 -17.51 -4.66
N ALA A 362 -10.82 -17.76 -5.25
CA ALA A 362 -11.26 -17.06 -6.45
C ALA A 362 -11.46 -15.56 -6.20
N ALA A 363 -12.00 -15.16 -5.04
CA ALA A 363 -12.12 -13.76 -4.68
C ALA A 363 -10.75 -13.06 -4.54
N VAL A 364 -9.77 -13.70 -3.91
CA VAL A 364 -8.40 -13.18 -3.81
C VAL A 364 -7.75 -13.04 -5.18
N VAL A 365 -7.92 -14.05 -6.05
CA VAL A 365 -7.40 -14.03 -7.43
C VAL A 365 -8.07 -12.91 -8.24
N LEU A 366 -9.40 -12.78 -8.19
CA LEU A 366 -10.11 -11.69 -8.87
C LEU A 366 -9.69 -10.33 -8.33
N GLY A 367 -9.54 -10.21 -7.01
CA GLY A 367 -9.00 -9.04 -6.35
C GLY A 367 -7.64 -8.64 -6.91
N TYR A 368 -6.70 -9.59 -6.96
CA TYR A 368 -5.37 -9.38 -7.51
C TYR A 368 -5.39 -8.98 -8.99
N LEU A 369 -6.12 -9.73 -9.82
CA LEU A 369 -6.17 -9.54 -11.27
C LEU A 369 -6.86 -8.23 -11.66
N ILE A 370 -8.00 -7.92 -11.04
CA ILE A 370 -8.76 -6.69 -11.34
C ILE A 370 -8.08 -5.48 -10.70
N GLY A 371 -7.61 -5.61 -9.46
CA GLY A 371 -6.91 -4.54 -8.74
C GLY A 371 -5.64 -4.08 -9.46
N GLY A 372 -4.82 -5.02 -9.93
CA GLY A 372 -3.68 -4.68 -10.81
C GLY A 372 -4.14 -4.29 -12.22
N GLY A 373 -5.08 -5.03 -12.78
CA GLY A 373 -5.54 -4.88 -14.16
C GLY A 373 -6.14 -3.51 -14.47
N ILE A 374 -6.88 -2.89 -13.54
CA ILE A 374 -7.46 -1.56 -13.77
C ILE A 374 -6.37 -0.48 -13.87
N VAL A 375 -5.37 -0.53 -12.99
CA VAL A 375 -4.24 0.40 -13.03
C VAL A 375 -3.42 0.16 -14.29
N TRP A 376 -3.22 -1.10 -14.64
CA TRP A 376 -2.51 -1.46 -15.86
C TRP A 376 -3.24 -0.99 -17.13
N LEU A 377 -4.56 -1.09 -17.14
CA LEU A 377 -5.40 -0.58 -18.23
C LEU A 377 -5.23 0.94 -18.37
N VAL A 378 -5.33 1.69 -17.27
CA VAL A 378 -5.12 3.15 -17.28
C VAL A 378 -3.70 3.50 -17.72
N ARG A 379 -2.68 2.75 -17.27
CA ARG A 379 -1.29 2.87 -17.72
C ARG A 379 -1.18 2.69 -19.25
N ILE A 380 -1.74 1.62 -19.81
CA ILE A 380 -1.67 1.33 -21.24
C ILE A 380 -2.37 2.41 -22.07
N PHE A 381 -3.65 2.68 -21.79
CA PHE A 381 -4.43 3.62 -22.60
C PHE A 381 -3.97 5.07 -22.40
N GLY A 382 -3.64 5.46 -21.17
CA GLY A 382 -3.08 6.77 -20.88
C GLY A 382 -1.76 6.99 -21.62
N SER A 383 -0.86 6.01 -21.59
CA SER A 383 0.44 6.14 -22.26
C SER A 383 0.34 6.13 -23.79
N LEU A 384 -0.63 5.38 -24.34
CA LEU A 384 -0.94 5.44 -25.77
C LEU A 384 -1.47 6.82 -26.19
N ALA A 385 -2.38 7.41 -25.40
CA ALA A 385 -2.98 8.71 -25.68
C ALA A 385 -1.96 9.85 -25.57
N PHE A 386 -1.25 9.96 -24.45
CA PHE A 386 -0.31 11.05 -24.18
C PHE A 386 1.06 10.88 -24.86
N GLY A 387 1.39 9.67 -25.32
CA GLY A 387 2.69 9.36 -25.93
C GLY A 387 3.86 9.37 -24.94
N LYS A 388 3.57 9.44 -23.64
CA LYS A 388 4.51 9.40 -22.50
C LYS A 388 3.96 8.43 -21.47
N GLU A 389 4.80 7.83 -20.64
CA GLU A 389 4.33 6.90 -19.61
C GLU A 389 3.42 7.62 -18.60
N ALA A 390 2.19 7.12 -18.49
CA ALA A 390 1.16 7.74 -17.64
C ALA A 390 1.31 7.38 -16.16
N MET A 391 1.83 6.18 -15.86
CA MET A 391 1.79 5.65 -14.49
C MET A 391 2.83 4.54 -14.28
N GLY A 392 3.44 4.48 -13.09
CA GLY A 392 4.51 3.54 -12.77
C GLY A 392 4.03 2.11 -12.53
N LEU A 393 4.89 1.13 -12.80
CA LEU A 393 4.58 -0.29 -12.60
C LEU A 393 4.41 -0.66 -11.11
N GLY A 394 5.04 0.12 -10.21
CA GLY A 394 4.87 -0.03 -8.77
C GLY A 394 3.41 0.12 -8.32
N ASP A 395 2.66 1.05 -8.92
CA ASP A 395 1.25 1.29 -8.61
C ASP A 395 0.36 0.12 -9.02
N VAL A 396 0.68 -0.54 -10.13
CA VAL A 396 -0.01 -1.76 -10.60
C VAL A 396 0.13 -2.87 -9.57
N HIS A 397 1.35 -3.13 -9.08
CA HIS A 397 1.60 -4.16 -8.09
C HIS A 397 1.03 -3.81 -6.71
N LEU A 398 1.09 -2.53 -6.31
CA LEU A 398 0.45 -2.03 -5.11
C LEU A 398 -1.06 -2.34 -5.14
N MET A 399 -1.75 -1.98 -6.22
CA MET A 399 -3.20 -2.21 -6.30
C MET A 399 -3.58 -3.66 -6.50
N ALA A 400 -2.73 -4.47 -7.13
CA ALA A 400 -2.90 -5.92 -7.15
C ALA A 400 -2.80 -6.51 -5.73
N ALA A 401 -1.85 -6.05 -4.92
CA ALA A 401 -1.70 -6.47 -3.53
C ALA A 401 -2.88 -6.02 -2.66
N VAL A 402 -3.32 -4.77 -2.81
CA VAL A 402 -4.54 -4.24 -2.16
C VAL A 402 -5.75 -5.08 -2.53
N GLY A 403 -5.93 -5.39 -3.82
CA GLY A 403 -7.01 -6.24 -4.30
C GLY A 403 -6.97 -7.66 -3.75
N ALA A 404 -5.79 -8.26 -3.62
CA ALA A 404 -5.64 -9.58 -3.00
C ALA A 404 -6.08 -9.60 -1.51
N CYS A 405 -5.96 -8.48 -0.80
CA CYS A 405 -6.33 -8.38 0.60
C CYS A 405 -7.77 -7.88 0.83
N LEU A 406 -8.25 -6.92 0.02
CA LEU A 406 -9.53 -6.23 0.20
C LEU A 406 -10.59 -6.59 -0.84
N GLY A 407 -10.26 -7.39 -1.84
CA GLY A 407 -11.14 -7.66 -2.97
C GLY A 407 -11.09 -6.58 -4.05
N TRP A 408 -11.66 -6.89 -5.21
CA TRP A 408 -11.56 -6.05 -6.39
C TRP A 408 -12.35 -4.75 -6.26
N GLN A 409 -13.51 -4.76 -5.61
CA GLN A 409 -14.35 -3.57 -5.42
C GLN A 409 -13.60 -2.46 -4.70
N HIS A 410 -13.05 -2.81 -3.53
CA HIS A 410 -12.36 -1.87 -2.66
C HIS A 410 -11.05 -1.38 -3.29
N ALA A 411 -10.36 -2.24 -4.06
CA ALA A 411 -9.20 -1.81 -4.85
C ALA A 411 -9.59 -0.80 -5.93
N VAL A 412 -10.66 -1.04 -6.70
CA VAL A 412 -11.13 -0.11 -7.74
C VAL A 412 -11.56 1.23 -7.12
N ILE A 413 -12.31 1.20 -6.02
CA ILE A 413 -12.75 2.42 -5.34
C ILE A 413 -11.55 3.19 -4.78
N ALA A 414 -10.58 2.51 -4.17
CA ALA A 414 -9.36 3.14 -3.66
C ALA A 414 -8.51 3.75 -4.78
N PHE A 415 -8.42 3.09 -5.93
CA PHE A 415 -7.69 3.62 -7.09
C PHE A 415 -8.28 4.95 -7.56
N PHE A 416 -9.58 5.02 -7.81
CA PHE A 416 -10.21 6.28 -8.22
C PHE A 416 -10.28 7.30 -7.07
N GLY A 417 -10.47 6.84 -5.84
CA GLY A 417 -10.45 7.65 -4.63
C GLY A 417 -9.13 8.39 -4.42
N ALA A 418 -8.00 7.79 -4.83
CA ALA A 418 -6.68 8.39 -4.73
C ALA A 418 -6.53 9.69 -5.52
N ALA A 419 -7.23 9.83 -6.65
CA ALA A 419 -7.26 11.09 -7.40
C ALA A 419 -7.85 12.23 -6.56
N PHE A 420 -8.92 11.98 -5.81
CA PHE A 420 -9.52 12.97 -4.92
C PHE A 420 -8.62 13.30 -3.73
N VAL A 421 -7.95 12.29 -3.15
CA VAL A 421 -6.96 12.50 -2.08
C VAL A 421 -5.82 13.38 -2.57
N GLY A 422 -5.30 13.14 -3.79
CA GLY A 422 -4.24 13.95 -4.38
C GLY A 422 -4.65 15.39 -4.65
N ILE A 423 -5.84 15.61 -5.19
CA ILE A 423 -6.37 16.96 -5.40
C ILE A 423 -6.55 17.70 -4.07
N ALA A 424 -7.10 17.04 -3.05
CA ALA A 424 -7.28 17.63 -1.73
C ALA A 424 -5.92 18.00 -1.10
N TRP A 425 -4.91 17.14 -1.25
CA TRP A 425 -3.55 17.40 -0.76
C TRP A 425 -2.91 18.61 -1.46
N GLU A 426 -3.04 18.72 -2.77
CA GLU A 426 -2.56 19.86 -3.56
C GLU A 426 -3.22 21.18 -3.15
N ILE A 427 -4.55 21.18 -2.98
CA ILE A 427 -5.30 22.36 -2.54
C ILE A 427 -4.83 22.79 -1.15
N PHE A 428 -4.72 21.83 -0.22
CA PHE A 428 -4.25 22.09 1.13
C PHE A 428 -2.81 22.65 1.13
N GLY A 429 -1.89 22.04 0.37
CA GLY A 429 -0.51 22.49 0.23
C GLY A 429 -0.41 23.92 -0.30
N ARG A 430 -1.22 24.28 -1.29
CA ARG A 430 -1.25 25.65 -1.85
C ARG A 430 -1.76 26.68 -0.84
N ILE A 431 -2.75 26.33 -0.04
CA ILE A 431 -3.34 27.24 0.96
C ILE A 431 -2.38 27.47 2.13
N PHE A 432 -1.73 26.42 2.62
CA PHE A 432 -0.98 26.47 3.89
C PHE A 432 0.55 26.53 3.75
N MET A 433 1.13 25.99 2.67
CA MET A 433 2.58 25.78 2.55
C MET A 433 3.23 26.49 1.36
N GLY A 434 2.44 27.13 0.49
CA GLY A 434 2.92 27.81 -0.72
C GLY A 434 3.25 26.84 -1.87
N SER A 435 3.29 27.36 -3.10
CA SER A 435 3.48 26.55 -4.31
C SER A 435 4.93 26.13 -4.50
N LYS A 436 5.21 24.81 -4.44
CA LYS A 436 6.37 24.20 -5.11
C LYS A 436 5.87 23.16 -6.09
N SER A 437 6.06 23.41 -7.39
CA SER A 437 5.83 22.43 -8.44
C SER A 437 6.91 21.36 -8.33
N ARG A 438 6.59 20.29 -7.60
CA ARG A 438 7.38 19.06 -7.60
C ARG A 438 6.45 17.96 -8.10
N ALA A 439 6.96 17.08 -8.96
CA ALA A 439 6.23 15.86 -9.31
C ALA A 439 5.79 15.18 -8.00
N LEU A 440 4.49 14.88 -7.88
CA LEU A 440 3.96 14.19 -6.72
C LEU A 440 3.95 12.68 -6.99
N PRO A 441 4.53 11.86 -6.10
CA PRO A 441 4.38 10.42 -6.20
C PRO A 441 2.91 10.04 -5.96
N TYR A 442 2.38 9.14 -6.78
CA TYR A 442 0.97 8.75 -6.70
C TYR A 442 0.72 7.67 -5.63
N GLY A 443 1.72 6.86 -5.29
CA GLY A 443 1.63 5.78 -4.30
C GLY A 443 1.12 6.21 -2.92
N PRO A 444 1.57 7.34 -2.32
CA PRO A 444 1.00 7.85 -1.07
C PRO A 444 -0.51 8.07 -1.13
N HIS A 445 -1.01 8.58 -2.24
CA HIS A 445 -2.44 8.86 -2.42
C HIS A 445 -3.24 7.57 -2.55
N LEU A 446 -2.69 6.56 -3.24
CA LEU A 446 -3.25 5.21 -3.31
C LEU A 446 -3.31 4.55 -1.93
N ALA A 447 -2.24 4.64 -1.15
CA ALA A 447 -2.19 4.08 0.19
C ALA A 447 -3.18 4.76 1.14
N ILE A 448 -3.26 6.10 1.13
CA ILE A 448 -4.22 6.85 1.94
C ILE A 448 -5.65 6.53 1.51
N SER A 449 -5.95 6.51 0.21
CA SER A 449 -7.30 6.18 -0.27
C SER A 449 -7.69 4.74 0.09
N THR A 450 -6.77 3.78 -0.03
CA THR A 450 -6.98 2.40 0.42
C THR A 450 -7.30 2.34 1.91
N PHE A 451 -6.56 3.08 2.74
CA PHE A 451 -6.82 3.16 4.18
C PHE A 451 -8.21 3.76 4.48
N LEU A 452 -8.59 4.83 3.75
CA LEU A 452 -9.92 5.44 3.90
C LEU A 452 -11.03 4.48 3.50
N VAL A 453 -10.90 3.75 2.39
CA VAL A 453 -11.88 2.73 1.96
C VAL A 453 -11.99 1.62 3.01
N LEU A 454 -10.87 1.19 3.59
CA LEU A 454 -10.84 0.18 4.64
C LEU A 454 -11.54 0.63 5.93
N VAL A 455 -11.30 1.87 6.37
CA VAL A 455 -11.84 2.41 7.63
C VAL A 455 -13.31 2.82 7.48
N PHE A 456 -13.66 3.45 6.36
CA PHE A 456 -14.99 4.00 6.08
C PHE A 456 -15.80 3.12 5.14
N LYS A 457 -15.47 1.83 5.03
CA LYS A 457 -16.12 0.86 4.12
C LYS A 457 -17.65 0.97 4.08
N PRO A 458 -18.39 0.97 5.20
CA PRO A 458 -19.85 1.03 5.13
C PRO A 458 -20.39 2.38 4.67
N TRP A 459 -19.66 3.48 4.88
CA TRP A 459 -20.03 4.77 4.27
C TRP A 459 -19.81 4.75 2.77
N VAL A 460 -18.74 4.10 2.32
CA VAL A 460 -18.50 3.86 0.89
C VAL A 460 -19.63 3.00 0.30
N GLU A 461 -20.03 1.92 0.96
CA GLU A 461 -21.14 1.07 0.54
C GLU A 461 -22.47 1.83 0.52
N LEU A 462 -22.79 2.61 1.56
CA LEU A 462 -23.97 3.47 1.61
C LEU A 462 -23.96 4.49 0.48
N GLY A 463 -22.83 5.14 0.22
CA GLY A 463 -22.67 6.08 -0.89
C GLY A 463 -22.91 5.41 -2.25
N LEU A 464 -22.42 4.19 -2.43
CA LEU A 464 -22.65 3.40 -3.65
C LEU A 464 -24.12 3.02 -3.80
N ASP A 465 -24.81 2.66 -2.71
CA ASP A 465 -26.24 2.36 -2.75
C ASP A 465 -27.06 3.59 -3.12
N LEU A 466 -26.73 4.76 -2.55
CA LEU A 466 -27.38 6.04 -2.89
C LEU A 466 -27.17 6.43 -4.36
N LEU A 467 -26.03 6.07 -4.95
CA LEU A 467 -25.73 6.27 -6.37
C LEU A 467 -26.34 5.19 -7.28
N GLY A 468 -27.07 4.20 -6.73
CA GLY A 468 -27.62 3.07 -7.47
C GLY A 468 -26.55 2.07 -7.95
N LEU A 469 -25.31 2.20 -7.49
CA LEU A 469 -24.18 1.33 -7.82
C LEU A 469 -24.04 0.15 -6.84
N GLY A 470 -24.84 0.12 -5.77
CA GLY A 470 -24.82 -0.92 -4.75
C GLY A 470 -24.90 -2.35 -5.30
N MET A 471 -25.73 -2.60 -6.33
CA MET A 471 -25.84 -3.93 -6.95
C MET A 471 -24.59 -4.39 -7.71
N ILE A 472 -23.73 -3.47 -8.14
CA ILE A 472 -22.49 -3.79 -8.88
C ILE A 472 -21.35 -4.10 -7.91
N PHE A 473 -21.38 -3.48 -6.72
CA PHE A 473 -20.27 -3.50 -5.77
C PHE A 473 -20.54 -4.31 -4.47
N ARG A 474 -21.73 -4.90 -4.31
CA ARG A 474 -22.06 -5.82 -3.19
C ARG A 474 -21.75 -7.27 -3.52
#